data_AF-A0A7K2E2M6-F1
#
_entry.id   AF-A0A7K2E2M6-F1
#
_cell.length_a   1.000
_cell.length_b   1.000
_cell.length_c   1.000
_cell.angle_alpha   90.00
_cell.angle_beta   90.00
_cell.angle_gamma   90.00
#
_symmetry.space_group_name_H-M   'P 1'
#
loop_
_entity.id
_entity.type
_entity.pdbx_description
1 polymer ?
#
loop_
_entity_poly.entity_id
_entity_poly.type
_entity_poly.pdbx_seq_one_letter_code
_entity_poly.pdbx_strand_id
1 'polypeptide(L)' 'MSETGGAQLPEGQGMDEASDNLPPESEADRRTAQLQDIERDLDTVDSALAALDSDDLEGAEALAAELEESAG' A
#
# COMPACT_ATOMS: atom_id res chain seq x y z
N MET A 1 29.28 27.78 55.57
CA MET A 1 29.43 27.16 54.24
C MET A 1 28.08 27.33 53.56
N SER A 2 28.02 28.14 52.51
CA SER A 2 26.81 28.40 51.73
C SER A 2 26.84 27.49 50.52
N GLU A 3 25.80 26.69 50.32
CA GLU A 3 25.55 26.08 49.02
C GLU A 3 24.04 26.01 48.78
N THR A 4 23.52 27.11 48.25
CA THR A 4 22.27 27.18 47.49
C THR A 4 22.63 27.09 46.02
N GLY A 5 21.96 26.23 45.26
CA GLY A 5 22.08 26.26 43.80
C GLY A 5 21.37 25.08 43.13
N GLY A 6 20.13 25.30 42.72
CA GLY A 6 19.35 24.32 41.98
C GLY A 6 19.96 24.04 40.60
N ALA A 7 19.98 22.76 40.23
CA ALA A 7 20.17 22.36 38.85
C ALA A 7 18.78 22.28 38.18
N GLN A 8 18.39 23.39 37.57
CA GLN A 8 17.33 23.47 36.57
C GLN A 8 17.66 22.46 35.45
N LEU A 9 16.80 21.47 35.20
CA LEU A 9 16.88 20.65 34.00
C LEU A 9 16.73 21.58 32.77
N PRO A 10 17.63 21.54 31.77
CA PRO A 10 17.45 22.33 30.57
C PRO A 10 16.20 21.82 29.83
N GLU A 11 15.12 22.61 29.91
CA GLU A 11 14.02 22.54 28.97
C GLU A 11 14.51 22.96 27.60
N GLY A 12 14.22 22.14 26.60
CA GLY A 12 14.21 22.54 25.20
C GLY A 12 15.58 22.51 24.52
N GLN A 13 15.84 21.42 23.79
CA GLN A 13 16.46 21.47 22.47
C GLN A 13 16.44 20.09 21.82
N GLY A 14 15.75 19.99 20.69
CA GLY A 14 16.09 19.01 19.65
C GLY A 14 15.25 17.74 19.56
N MET A 15 13.91 17.85 19.53
CA MET A 15 13.08 16.90 18.78
C MET A 15 11.99 17.68 18.04
N ASP A 16 12.44 18.67 17.28
CA ASP A 16 11.67 19.27 16.18
C ASP A 16 12.48 19.04 14.90
N GLU A 17 12.61 17.76 14.52
CA GLU A 17 13.22 17.39 13.25
C GLU A 17 12.28 16.43 12.53
N ALA A 18 11.34 17.03 11.82
CA ALA A 18 10.92 16.57 10.49
C ALA A 18 10.21 15.20 10.39
N SER A 19 9.39 14.80 11.35
CA SER A 19 8.46 13.69 11.13
C SER A 19 7.19 14.09 10.33
N ASP A 20 7.00 15.38 10.04
CA ASP A 20 5.87 15.91 9.27
C ASP A 20 6.16 16.11 7.77
N ASN A 21 7.29 15.59 7.27
CA ASN A 21 7.62 15.55 5.84
C ASN A 21 7.28 14.16 5.24
N LEU A 22 6.01 13.77 5.25
CA LEU A 22 5.53 12.72 4.34
C LEU A 22 4.93 13.38 3.08
N PRO A 23 5.68 13.48 1.97
CA PRO A 23 5.14 13.89 0.68
C PRO A 23 4.27 12.76 0.06
N PRO A 24 3.47 13.06 -0.97
CA PRO A 24 2.12 12.50 -1.18
C PRO A 24 2.13 11.01 -1.53
N GLU A 25 1.18 10.29 -0.94
CA GLU A 25 1.03 8.83 -0.97
C GLU A 25 2.22 8.12 -0.32
N SER A 26 2.03 7.77 0.96
CA SER A 26 3.00 6.99 1.71
C SER A 26 3.39 5.75 0.90
N GLU A 27 4.63 5.27 1.04
CA GLU A 27 5.03 3.99 0.45
C GLU A 27 4.05 2.86 0.85
N ALA A 28 3.44 2.97 2.03
CA ALA A 28 2.36 2.10 2.48
C ALA A 28 1.09 2.21 1.60
N ASP A 29 0.71 3.41 1.18
CA ASP A 29 -0.47 3.64 0.32
C ASP A 29 -0.22 3.04 -1.07
N ARG A 30 0.98 3.21 -1.64
CA ARG A 30 1.35 2.59 -2.92
C ARG A 30 1.35 1.07 -2.86
N ARG A 31 1.90 0.49 -1.80
CA ARG A 31 1.85 -0.97 -1.59
C ARG A 31 0.42 -1.46 -1.41
N THR A 32 -0.45 -0.68 -0.76
CA THR A 32 -1.87 -1.01 -0.60
C THR A 32 -2.59 -0.99 -1.93
N ALA A 33 -2.36 0.02 -2.77
CA ALA A 33 -2.92 0.08 -4.12
C ALA A 33 -2.46 -1.10 -4.98
N GLN A 34 -1.16 -1.43 -4.93
CA GLN A 34 -0.62 -2.61 -5.64
C GLN A 34 -1.27 -3.92 -5.18
N LEU A 35 -1.52 -4.07 -3.87
CA LEU A 35 -2.22 -5.26 -3.35
C LEU A 35 -3.66 -5.32 -3.85
N GLN A 36 -4.37 -4.18 -3.91
CA GLN A 36 -5.73 -4.12 -4.44
C GLN A 36 -5.79 -4.47 -5.94
N ASP A 37 -4.81 -4.01 -6.72
CA ASP A 37 -4.71 -4.39 -8.14
C ASP A 37 -4.48 -5.89 -8.29
N ILE A 38 -3.58 -6.48 -7.48
CA ILE A 38 -3.35 -7.93 -7.47
C ILE A 38 -4.61 -8.70 -7.04
N GLU A 39 -5.33 -8.23 -6.02
CA GLU A 39 -6.59 -8.85 -5.56
C GLU A 39 -7.62 -8.86 -6.69
N ARG A 40 -7.78 -7.75 -7.42
CA ARG A 40 -8.65 -7.67 -8.59
C ARG A 40 -8.22 -8.66 -9.68
N ASP A 41 -6.94 -8.72 -9.99
CA ASP A 41 -6.44 -9.63 -11.02
C ASP A 41 -6.69 -11.10 -10.64
N LEU A 42 -6.57 -11.45 -9.35
CA LEU A 42 -6.91 -12.78 -8.84
C LEU A 42 -8.41 -13.10 -8.95
N ASP A 43 -9.29 -12.14 -8.65
CA ASP A 43 -10.74 -12.31 -8.83
C ASP A 43 -11.11 -12.55 -10.31
N THR A 44 -10.41 -11.90 -11.23
CA THR A 44 -10.58 -12.12 -12.68
C THR A 44 -10.09 -13.51 -13.10
N VAL A 45 -8.97 -14.00 -12.54
CA VAL A 45 -8.50 -15.38 -12.77
C VAL A 45 -9.53 -16.40 -12.28
N ASP A 46 -10.08 -16.22 -11.09
CA ASP A 46 -11.12 -17.13 -10.56
C ASP A 46 -12.36 -17.14 -11.44
N SER A 47 -12.76 -15.97 -11.98
CA SER A 47 -13.87 -15.85 -12.93
C SER A 47 -13.58 -16.57 -14.25
N ALA A 48 -12.35 -16.47 -14.77
CA ALA A 48 -11.94 -17.16 -15.99
C ALA A 48 -11.94 -18.69 -15.80
N LEU A 49 -11.48 -19.17 -14.65
CA LEU A 49 -11.54 -20.59 -14.30
C LEU A 49 -12.99 -21.09 -14.19
N ALA A 50 -13.88 -20.31 -13.58
CA ALA A 50 -15.30 -20.64 -13.51
C ALA A 50 -15.97 -20.69 -14.90
N ALA A 51 -15.56 -19.81 -15.82
CA ALA A 51 -16.02 -19.85 -17.20
C ALA A 51 -15.58 -21.14 -17.91
N LEU A 52 -14.31 -21.54 -17.75
CA LEU A 52 -13.80 -22.82 -18.26
C LEU A 52 -14.54 -24.04 -17.68
N ASP A 53 -14.82 -24.04 -16.38
CA ASP A 53 -15.59 -25.11 -15.72
C ASP A 53 -17.03 -25.21 -16.27
N SER A 54 -17.54 -24.14 -16.89
CA SER A 54 -18.85 -24.07 -17.52
C SER A 54 -18.84 -24.26 -19.05
N ASP A 55 -17.70 -24.63 -19.63
CA ASP A 55 -17.44 -24.72 -21.08
C ASP A 55 -17.64 -23.37 -21.84
N ASP A 56 -17.63 -22.23 -21.13
CA ASP A 56 -17.69 -20.89 -21.72
C ASP A 56 -16.28 -20.41 -22.11
N LEU A 57 -15.79 -20.94 -23.23
CA LEU A 57 -14.45 -20.60 -23.74
C LEU A 57 -14.34 -19.13 -24.17
N GLU A 58 -15.39 -18.56 -24.75
CA GLU A 58 -15.39 -17.16 -25.19
C GLU A 58 -15.31 -16.21 -23.98
N GLY A 59 -16.06 -16.49 -22.91
CA GLY A 59 -15.98 -15.73 -21.66
C GLY A 59 -14.62 -15.85 -20.98
N ALA A 60 -14.03 -17.06 -20.95
CA ALA A 60 -12.70 -17.27 -20.41
C ALA A 60 -11.61 -16.52 -21.20
N GLU A 61 -11.68 -16.53 -22.54
CA GLU A 61 -10.74 -15.80 -23.40
C GLU A 61 -10.87 -14.28 -23.22
N ALA A 62 -12.08 -13.76 -23.06
CA ALA A 62 -12.30 -12.33 -22.81
C ALA A 62 -11.67 -11.88 -21.49
N LEU A 63 -11.86 -12.64 -20.41
CA LEU A 63 -11.26 -12.36 -19.09
C LEU A 63 -9.74 -12.48 -19.11
N ALA A 64 -9.19 -13.44 -19.88
CA ALA A 64 -7.74 -13.55 -20.06
C ALA A 64 -7.15 -12.36 -20.81
N ALA A 65 -7.85 -11.82 -21.81
CA ALA A 65 -7.43 -10.61 -22.52
C ALA A 65 -7.46 -9.36 -21.63
N GLU A 66 -8.45 -9.25 -20.73
CA GLU A 66 -8.52 -8.16 -19.73
C GLU A 66 -7.29 -8.17 -18.80
N LEU A 67 -6.81 -9.35 -18.39
CA LEU A 67 -5.59 -9.50 -17.59
C LEU A 67 -4.31 -9.16 -18.37
N GLU A 68 -4.26 -9.45 -19.68
CA GLU A 68 -3.12 -9.07 -20.52
C GLU A 68 -3.05 -7.53 -20.69
N GLU A 69 -4.21 -6.88 -20.81
CA GLU A 69 -4.31 -5.41 -20.87
C GLU A 69 -3.93 -4.76 -19.53
N SER A 70 -4.31 -5.35 -18.39
CA SER A 70 -3.95 -4.80 -17.07
C SER A 70 -2.46 -4.94 -16.72
N ALA A 71 -1.76 -5.89 -17.37
CA ALA A 71 -0.33 -6.16 -17.14
C ALA A 71 0.63 -5.37 -18.06
N GLY A 72 0.12 -4.73 -19.12
CA GLY A 72 0.89 -4.00 -20.15
C GLY A 72 1.01 -2.50 -19.91
#